data_AF-A0ABD4W0B5-F1
#
_entry.id   AF-A0ABD4W0B5-F1
#
_cell.length_a   1.000
_cell.length_b   1.000
_cell.length_c   1.000
_cell.angle_alpha   90.00
_cell.angle_beta   90.00
_cell.angle_gamma   90.00
#
_symmetry.space_group_name_H-M   'P 1'
#
loop_
_entity.id
_entity.type
_entity.pdbx_description
1 polymer ?
#
loop_
_entity_poly.entity_id
_entity_poly.type
_entity_poly.pdbx_seq_one_letter_code
_entity_poly.pdbx_strand_id
1 'polypeptide(L)'
;MPASHPLAKKKQLSLQDLAAQDLEIVAPSIAGSEDAMLSKLLNVRPAVKLHYYSVFNKAVVNQAQLTKHLLLIPEAYSELCHPYIVKPVSWSFATSYGFYCRKPVPKLVQEFIDLAQKS
;
A
#
# COMPACT_ATOMS: atom_id res chain seq x y z
N MET A 1 -1.97 -10.91 -4.13
CA MET A 1 -3.15 -11.82 -4.17
C MET A 1 -2.70 -13.25 -4.51
N PRO A 2 -3.45 -14.31 -4.13
CA PRO A 2 -3.10 -15.68 -4.52
C PRO A 2 -3.28 -15.90 -6.03
N ALA A 3 -2.53 -16.84 -6.61
CA ALA A 3 -2.57 -17.11 -8.05
C ALA A 3 -3.92 -17.60 -8.58
N SER A 4 -4.73 -18.22 -7.71
CA SER A 4 -6.08 -18.68 -8.01
C SER A 4 -7.13 -17.56 -8.04
N HIS A 5 -6.79 -16.34 -7.64
CA HIS A 5 -7.74 -15.23 -7.60
C HIS A 5 -8.19 -14.84 -9.02
N PRO A 6 -9.49 -14.57 -9.28
CA PRO A 6 -9.97 -14.21 -10.62
C PRO A 6 -9.21 -13.02 -11.25
N LEU A 7 -8.87 -12.02 -10.44
CA LEU A 7 -8.12 -10.84 -10.87
C LEU A 7 -6.64 -11.12 -11.19
N ALA A 8 -6.09 -12.28 -10.81
CA ALA A 8 -4.69 -12.64 -11.08
C ALA A 8 -4.38 -12.71 -12.59
N LYS A 9 -5.39 -13.01 -13.42
CA LYS A 9 -5.26 -13.08 -14.88
C LYS A 9 -5.15 -11.71 -15.54
N LYS A 10 -5.56 -10.63 -14.85
CA LYS A 10 -5.45 -9.27 -15.39
C LYS A 10 -4.01 -8.79 -15.36
N LYS A 11 -3.63 -7.96 -16.33
CA LYS A 11 -2.28 -7.33 -16.36
C LYS A 11 -2.19 -6.14 -15.42
N GLN A 12 -3.28 -5.38 -15.30
CA GLN A 12 -3.42 -4.21 -14.44
C GLN A 12 -4.85 -4.20 -13.88
N LEU A 13 -5.05 -3.62 -12.70
CA LEU A 13 -6.37 -3.49 -12.07
C LEU A 13 -6.86 -2.04 -12.15
N SER A 14 -8.15 -1.85 -12.36
CA SER A 14 -8.89 -0.58 -12.27
C SER A 14 -9.68 -0.48 -10.95
N LEU A 15 -10.09 0.72 -10.53
CA LEU A 15 -10.84 0.88 -9.27
C LEU A 15 -12.13 0.04 -9.30
N GLN A 16 -12.74 -0.09 -10.47
CA GLN A 16 -13.94 -0.90 -10.67
C GLN A 16 -13.69 -2.39 -10.50
N ASP A 17 -12.46 -2.86 -10.72
CA ASP A 17 -12.08 -4.26 -10.46
C ASP A 17 -12.05 -4.61 -8.98
N LEU A 18 -11.97 -3.59 -8.11
CA LEU A 18 -12.04 -3.74 -6.66
C LEU A 18 -13.48 -3.72 -6.13
N ALA A 19 -14.47 -3.44 -6.99
CA ALA A 19 -15.85 -3.35 -6.57
C ALA A 19 -16.33 -4.69 -5.99
N ALA A 20 -17.02 -4.62 -4.84
CA ALA A 20 -17.43 -5.78 -4.04
C ALA A 20 -16.29 -6.72 -3.57
N GLN A 21 -15.03 -6.26 -3.57
CA GLN A 21 -13.90 -6.99 -2.99
C GLN A 21 -13.62 -6.54 -1.55
N ASP A 22 -13.00 -7.42 -0.77
CA ASP A 22 -12.36 -7.08 0.50
C ASP A 22 -10.91 -6.65 0.24
N LEU A 23 -10.54 -5.46 0.73
CA LEU A 23 -9.25 -4.83 0.53
C LEU A 23 -8.60 -4.46 1.86
N GLU A 24 -7.44 -5.02 2.13
CA GLU A 24 -6.53 -4.65 3.22
C GLU A 24 -5.71 -3.43 2.82
N ILE A 25 -5.81 -2.34 3.57
CA ILE A 25 -5.07 -1.09 3.36
C ILE A 25 -4.46 -0.60 4.67
N VAL A 26 -3.44 0.26 4.56
CA VAL A 26 -2.85 0.90 5.74
C VAL A 26 -3.89 1.78 6.44
N ALA A 27 -3.87 1.77 7.78
CA ALA A 27 -4.79 2.58 8.57
C ALA A 27 -4.64 4.09 8.26
N PRO A 28 -5.74 4.86 8.11
CA PRO A 28 -5.69 6.28 7.77
C PRO A 28 -4.88 7.12 8.77
N SER A 29 -4.90 6.75 10.05
CA SER A 29 -4.10 7.34 11.12
C SER A 29 -2.59 7.31 10.87
N ILE A 30 -2.13 6.46 9.95
CA ILE A 30 -0.72 6.24 9.61
C ILE A 30 -0.40 6.81 8.23
N ALA A 31 -1.36 6.76 7.31
CA ALA A 31 -1.24 7.34 5.96
C ALA A 31 -1.23 8.88 5.97
N GLY A 32 -1.69 9.52 7.05
CA GLY A 32 -1.82 10.98 7.17
C GLY A 32 -3.22 11.48 6.81
N SER A 33 -3.54 12.71 7.21
CA SER A 33 -4.86 13.32 6.97
C SER A 33 -5.02 13.71 5.50
N GLU A 34 -6.13 13.30 4.91
CA GLU A 34 -6.51 13.45 3.49
C GLU A 34 -5.85 12.47 2.52
N ASP A 35 -5.95 11.18 2.82
CA ASP A 35 -5.62 10.15 1.84
C ASP A 35 -6.63 10.17 0.68
N ALA A 36 -6.28 10.87 -0.41
CA ALA A 36 -7.02 10.89 -1.66
C ALA A 36 -7.26 9.47 -2.22
N MET A 37 -6.46 8.49 -1.82
CA MET A 37 -6.72 7.07 -2.11
C MET A 37 -7.97 6.57 -1.41
N LEU A 38 -8.09 6.83 -0.11
CA LEU A 38 -9.21 6.38 0.70
C LEU A 38 -10.53 6.95 0.17
N SER A 39 -10.55 8.24 -0.17
CA SER A 39 -11.75 8.88 -0.72
C SER A 39 -12.17 8.26 -2.06
N LYS A 40 -11.22 7.93 -2.95
CA LYS A 40 -11.54 7.24 -4.20
C LYS A 40 -12.05 5.81 -3.97
N LEU A 41 -11.44 5.06 -3.06
CA LEU A 41 -11.85 3.69 -2.73
C LEU A 41 -13.27 3.64 -2.12
N LEU A 42 -13.58 4.57 -1.21
CA LEU A 42 -14.90 4.67 -0.58
C LEU A 42 -16.03 5.04 -1.56
N ASN A 43 -15.69 5.66 -2.69
CA ASN A 43 -16.65 6.08 -3.71
C ASN A 43 -16.91 5.01 -4.79
N VAL A 44 -16.14 3.92 -4.83
CA VAL A 44 -16.36 2.83 -5.79
C VAL A 44 -17.71 2.14 -5.54
N ARG A 45 -18.41 1.75 -6.61
CA ARG A 45 -19.71 1.06 -6.54
C ARG A 45 -19.71 -0.22 -7.42
N PRO A 46 -20.17 -1.38 -6.91
CA PRO A 46 -20.49 -1.68 -5.51
C PRO A 46 -19.32 -1.43 -4.54
N ALA A 47 -19.63 -1.12 -3.28
CA ALA A 47 -18.65 -0.66 -2.30
C ALA A 47 -17.53 -1.70 -2.10
N VAL A 48 -16.29 -1.20 -2.00
CA VAL A 48 -15.14 -2.00 -1.55
C VAL A 48 -15.21 -2.11 -0.03
N LYS A 49 -15.01 -3.30 0.51
CA LYS A 49 -14.93 -3.47 1.96
C LYS A 49 -13.49 -3.30 2.42
N LEU A 50 -13.24 -2.25 3.20
CA LEU A 50 -11.91 -1.89 3.64
C LEU A 50 -11.61 -2.52 5.00
N HIS A 51 -10.44 -3.15 5.09
CA HIS A 51 -9.84 -3.66 6.31
C HIS A 51 -8.50 -2.94 6.52
N TYR A 52 -8.14 -2.72 7.78
CA TYR A 52 -7.03 -1.83 8.10
C TYR A 52 -5.92 -2.56 8.84
N TYR A 53 -4.68 -2.34 8.41
CA TYR A 53 -3.49 -2.77 9.14
C TYR A 53 -2.65 -1.57 9.62
N SER A 54 -1.99 -1.75 10.75
CA SER A 54 -1.16 -0.69 11.35
C SER A 54 0.31 -0.75 10.91
N VAL A 55 0.83 -1.95 10.61
CA VAL A 55 2.23 -2.12 10.23
C VAL A 55 2.30 -3.10 9.07
N PHE A 56 2.98 -2.70 7.99
CA PHE A 56 3.22 -3.61 6.87
C PHE A 56 4.33 -4.60 7.25
N ASN A 57 3.98 -5.88 7.34
CA ASN A 57 4.90 -6.97 7.64
C ASN A 57 4.37 -8.31 7.07
N LYS A 58 5.13 -9.39 7.28
CA LYS A 58 4.73 -10.74 6.83
C LYS A 58 3.38 -11.21 7.42
N ALA A 59 3.01 -10.75 8.61
CA ALA A 59 1.74 -11.16 9.24
C ALA A 59 0.53 -10.61 8.47
N VAL A 60 0.57 -9.35 8.03
CA VAL A 60 -0.49 -8.76 7.17
C VAL A 60 -0.61 -9.52 5.85
N VAL A 61 0.54 -9.83 5.24
CA VAL A 61 0.58 -10.59 3.99
C VAL A 61 -0.06 -11.99 4.16
N ASN A 62 0.30 -12.69 5.24
CA ASN A 62 -0.28 -14.00 5.56
C ASN A 62 -1.77 -13.92 5.90
N GLN A 63 -2.20 -12.89 6.62
CA GLN A 63 -3.60 -12.68 6.96
C GLN A 63 -4.44 -12.49 5.69
N ALA A 64 -4.00 -11.62 4.77
CA ALA A 64 -4.66 -11.41 3.49
C ALA A 64 -4.75 -12.70 2.66
N GLN A 65 -3.76 -13.59 2.78
CA GLN A 65 -3.82 -14.91 2.14
C GLN A 65 -4.91 -15.79 2.76
N LEU A 66 -4.98 -15.88 4.09
CA LEU A 66 -5.94 -16.73 4.80
C LEU A 66 -7.38 -16.29 4.55
N THR A 67 -7.62 -14.97 4.56
CA THR A 67 -8.94 -14.38 4.32
C THR A 67 -9.28 -14.24 2.84
N LYS A 68 -8.29 -14.46 1.94
CA LYS A 68 -8.37 -14.24 0.49
C LYS A 68 -8.67 -12.78 0.12
N HIS A 69 -8.37 -11.84 1.00
CA HIS A 69 -8.50 -10.41 0.72
C HIS A 69 -7.43 -9.94 -0.26
N LEU A 70 -7.73 -8.86 -0.98
CA LEU A 70 -6.72 -8.13 -1.73
C LEU A 70 -5.91 -7.27 -0.77
N LEU A 71 -4.61 -7.13 -1.01
CA LEU A 71 -3.73 -6.28 -0.21
C LEU A 71 -3.19 -5.17 -1.10
N LEU A 72 -3.45 -3.91 -0.73
CA LEU A 72 -2.89 -2.76 -1.41
C LEU A 72 -1.55 -2.40 -0.76
N ILE A 73 -0.51 -2.34 -1.58
CA ILE A 73 0.87 -2.09 -1.15
C ILE A 73 1.52 -0.99 -2.00
N PRO A 74 2.45 -0.21 -1.44
CA PRO A 74 3.40 0.56 -2.24
C PRO A 74 4.21 -0.35 -3.17
N GLU A 75 4.53 0.15 -4.36
CA GLU A 75 5.32 -0.60 -5.36
C GLU A 75 6.68 -1.07 -4.83
N ALA A 76 7.33 -0.25 -3.99
CA ALA A 76 8.60 -0.56 -3.35
C ALA A 76 8.54 -1.83 -2.47
N TYR A 77 7.36 -2.29 -2.05
CA TYR A 77 7.18 -3.50 -1.24
C TYR A 77 6.82 -4.74 -2.06
N SER A 78 6.73 -4.63 -3.39
CA SER A 78 6.34 -5.73 -4.28
C SER A 78 7.21 -6.98 -4.11
N GLU A 79 8.54 -6.81 -3.98
CA GLU A 79 9.49 -7.91 -3.76
C GLU A 79 9.26 -8.65 -2.43
N LEU A 80 8.76 -7.96 -1.41
CA LEU A 80 8.45 -8.56 -0.10
C LEU A 80 7.21 -9.46 -0.15
N CYS A 81 6.45 -9.40 -1.24
CA CYS A 81 5.26 -10.18 -1.46
C CYS A 81 5.52 -11.45 -2.28
N HIS A 82 6.74 -11.95 -2.42
CA HIS A 82 6.95 -13.28 -3.00
C HIS A 82 6.40 -14.38 -2.05
N PRO A 83 5.67 -15.41 -2.53
CA PRO A 83 5.40 -15.80 -3.92
C PRO A 83 4.04 -15.30 -4.48
N TYR A 84 3.45 -14.26 -3.92
CA TYR A 84 2.15 -13.74 -4.36
C TYR A 84 2.23 -13.02 -5.69
N ILE A 85 1.08 -12.97 -6.35
CA ILE A 85 0.91 -12.17 -7.56
C ILE A 85 0.65 -10.72 -7.15
N VAL A 86 1.59 -9.86 -7.52
CA VAL A 86 1.47 -8.40 -7.44
C VAL A 86 1.02 -7.90 -8.81
N LYS A 87 -0.01 -7.05 -8.84
CA LYS A 87 -0.51 -6.42 -10.05
C LYS A 87 -0.47 -4.92 -9.90
N PRO A 88 0.04 -4.17 -10.89
CA PRO A 88 -0.07 -2.73 -10.88
C PRO A 88 -1.54 -2.32 -10.95
N VAL A 89 -1.83 -1.16 -10.38
CA VAL A 89 -3.11 -0.49 -10.47
C VAL A 89 -3.06 0.58 -11.58
N SER A 90 -4.21 0.95 -12.14
CA SER A 90 -4.32 1.96 -13.21
C SER A 90 -4.43 3.39 -12.69
N TRP A 91 -4.24 3.57 -11.39
CA TRP A 91 -4.29 4.86 -10.70
C TRP A 91 -3.02 5.04 -9.88
N SER A 92 -2.65 6.29 -9.63
CA SER A 92 -1.48 6.63 -8.81
C SER A 92 -1.88 7.49 -7.63
N PHE A 93 -1.24 7.24 -6.49
CA PHE A 93 -1.30 8.07 -5.30
C PHE A 93 0.13 8.31 -4.83
N ALA A 94 0.45 9.58 -4.57
CA ALA A 94 1.71 9.94 -3.98
C ALA A 94 1.60 9.86 -2.47
N THR A 95 2.54 9.17 -1.84
CA THR A 95 2.74 9.22 -0.38
C THR A 95 4.04 9.95 -0.12
N SER A 96 3.99 10.95 0.76
CA SER A 96 5.20 11.60 1.25
C SER A 96 5.96 10.67 2.17
N TYR A 97 7.28 10.63 2.02
CA TYR A 97 8.19 9.92 2.92
C TYR A 97 9.34 10.86 3.29
N GLY A 98 10.05 10.54 4.37
CA GLY A 98 11.16 11.35 4.84
C GLY A 98 11.79 10.78 6.09
N PHE A 99 12.77 11.53 6.61
CA PHE A 99 13.51 11.17 7.81
C PHE A 99 12.90 11.84 9.04
N TYR A 100 12.69 11.05 10.10
CA TYR A 100 12.39 11.59 11.41
C TYR A 100 13.70 11.77 12.19
N CYS A 101 14.04 13.01 12.51
CA CYS A 101 15.28 13.35 13.22
C CYS A 101 15.01 14.26 14.43
N ARG A 102 15.69 13.97 15.54
CA ARG A 102 15.67 14.83 16.73
C ARG A 102 16.41 16.14 16.42
N LYS A 103 15.85 17.26 16.87
CA LYS A 103 16.51 18.59 16.79
C LYS A 103 17.33 18.88 18.06
N PRO A 104 18.50 19.55 17.95
CA PRO A 104 19.17 19.94 16.70
C PRO A 104 19.73 18.71 15.95
N VAL A 105 19.72 18.75 14.63
CA VAL A 105 20.18 17.63 13.79
C VAL A 105 21.72 17.59 13.82
N PRO A 106 22.35 16.48 14.24
CA PRO A 106 23.80 16.35 14.20
C PRO A 106 24.35 16.46 12.78
N LYS A 107 25.56 17.03 12.61
CA LYS A 107 26.19 17.22 11.29
C LYS A 107 26.26 15.94 10.48
N LEU A 108 26.65 14.82 11.11
CA LEU A 108 26.70 13.50 10.47
C LEU A 108 25.33 13.05 9.93
N VAL A 109 24.26 13.33 10.67
CA VAL A 109 22.90 12.99 10.25
C VAL A 109 22.46 13.87 9.08
N GLN A 110 22.82 15.16 9.09
CA GLN A 110 22.55 16.06 7.97
C GLN A 110 23.30 15.62 6.70
N GLU A 111 24.59 15.29 6.81
CA GLU A 111 25.40 14.78 5.69
C GLU A 111 24.78 13.50 5.09
N PHE A 112 24.28 12.60 5.93
CA PHE A 112 23.55 11.40 5.49
C PHE A 112 22.25 11.74 4.73
N ILE A 113 21.43 12.64 5.27
CA ILE A 113 20.18 13.06 4.63
C ILE A 113 20.45 13.67 3.25
N ASP A 114 21.47 14.54 3.16
CA ASP A 114 21.84 15.22 1.91
C ASP A 114 22.31 14.23 0.83
N LEU A 115 22.99 13.15 1.22
CA LEU A 115 23.38 12.07 0.31
C LEU A 115 22.17 11.24 -0.14
N ALA A 116 21.29 10.89 0.80
CA ALA A 116 20.11 10.07 0.52
C ALA A 116 19.09 10.77 -0.39
N GLN A 117 19.04 12.10 -0.39
CA GLN A 117 18.11 12.88 -1.23
C GLN A 117 18.60 13.11 -2.67
N LYS A 118 19.88 12.88 -2.97
CA LYS A 118 20.48 13.09 -4.31
C LYS A 118 20.41 11.86 -5.22
N SER A 119 19.95 10.73 -4.68
CA SER A 119 19.83 9.44 -5.37
C SER A 119 18.43 9.25 -5.92
#